data_AF-A0A9P6NT80-F1
#
_entry.id   AF-A0A9P6NT80-F1
#
_cell.length_a   1.000
_cell.length_b   1.000
_cell.length_c   1.000
_cell.angle_alpha   90.00
_cell.angle_beta   90.00
_cell.angle_gamma   90.00
#
_symmetry.space_group_name_H-M   'P 1'
#
loop_
_entity.id
_entity.type
_entity.pdbx_description
1 polymer ?
#
loop_
_entity_poly.entity_id
_entity_poly.type
_entity_poly.pdbx_seq_one_letter_code
_entity_poly.pdbx_strand_id
1 'polypeptide(L)'
;MWRITVYSIIVKPERRVSFTYSVDINTITVEQFKKRIFLKYPQFADDDYLEVYAYCNTALPPEALTDNEVLRNVLKVARKEHNGKLTISLECPSKNFSAWTLQEVCLEYGITDAIHPSIGNFMPFDGIQSDSLQTPLHQTNLQELIQEVRTRRLGLNMNDPTEATQSIFVASFLLKATTIFHEELYLAAEKYLSGRRGNGPVDYSVHSRQTNDYTLGITEVKKEDFNQGVAQNVVQLESVLTERKRKRTKYDDEEEDQSCPVKSYGIVTDSREWVFLECTMGDDEEVSYRVSRLPELINYNAHDWEDQCTAFFRKLVWLTTQMKNEIPPRINYHKKRANHLPATREEKNADNIM
;
A
#
# COMPACT_ATOMS: atom_id res chain seq x y z
N MET A 1 7.12 -42.97 -24.38
CA MET A 1 7.60 -42.83 -22.99
C MET A 1 8.39 -41.51 -22.92
N TRP A 2 7.74 -40.38 -22.66
CA TRP A 2 8.41 -39.07 -22.55
C TRP A 2 8.72 -38.83 -21.08
N ARG A 3 9.94 -39.16 -20.64
CA ARG A 3 10.23 -39.31 -19.20
C ARG A 3 10.60 -38.01 -18.47
N ILE A 4 11.20 -37.02 -19.14
CA ILE A 4 11.48 -35.70 -18.56
C ILE A 4 11.45 -34.68 -19.71
N THR A 5 10.69 -33.59 -19.54
CA THR A 5 10.56 -32.52 -20.54
C THR A 5 11.01 -31.19 -19.94
N VAL A 6 11.78 -30.41 -20.69
CA VAL A 6 12.23 -29.07 -20.28
C VAL A 6 11.22 -28.03 -20.77
N TYR A 7 10.77 -27.19 -19.85
CA TYR A 7 9.90 -26.06 -20.12
C TYR A 7 10.62 -24.74 -19.86
N SER A 8 10.27 -23.71 -20.64
CA SER A 8 10.65 -22.32 -20.38
C SER A 8 9.46 -21.62 -19.75
N ILE A 9 9.57 -21.29 -18.46
CA ILE A 9 8.52 -20.62 -17.68
C ILE A 9 8.77 -19.12 -17.68
N ILE A 10 7.73 -18.35 -18.00
CA ILE A 10 7.76 -16.88 -18.04
C ILE A 10 6.68 -16.37 -17.10
N VAL A 11 7.04 -15.51 -16.15
CA VAL A 11 6.08 -14.93 -15.20
C VAL A 11 5.74 -13.49 -15.60
N LYS A 12 4.46 -13.13 -15.57
CA LYS A 12 3.93 -11.76 -15.76
C LYS A 12 3.45 -11.17 -14.42
N PRO A 13 3.40 -9.82 -14.26
CA PRO A 13 3.83 -8.77 -15.20
C PRO A 13 5.35 -8.55 -15.19
N GLU A 14 6.05 -9.16 -14.23
CA GLU A 14 7.49 -9.11 -14.02
C GLU A 14 8.24 -9.92 -15.10
N ARG A 15 8.21 -9.46 -16.36
CA ARG A 15 8.93 -10.05 -17.51
C ARG A 15 10.47 -10.09 -17.35
N ARG A 16 11.00 -9.91 -16.14
CA ARG A 16 12.43 -9.82 -15.85
C ARG A 16 13.09 -11.18 -15.60
N VAL A 17 12.35 -12.22 -15.24
CA VAL A 17 12.92 -13.53 -14.91
C VAL A 17 12.14 -14.65 -15.60
N SER A 18 12.75 -15.26 -16.61
CA SER A 18 12.32 -16.55 -17.15
C SER A 18 13.23 -17.64 -16.61
N PHE A 19 12.69 -18.82 -16.30
CA PHE A 19 13.50 -19.95 -15.84
C PHE A 19 13.14 -21.23 -16.58
N THR A 20 14.12 -22.13 -16.68
CA THR A 20 13.90 -23.48 -17.21
C THR A 20 13.52 -24.43 -16.09
N TYR A 21 12.55 -25.30 -16.37
CA TYR A 21 12.12 -26.33 -15.45
C TYR A 21 11.98 -27.68 -16.15
N SER A 22 12.72 -28.68 -15.66
CA SER A 22 12.67 -30.06 -16.14
C SER A 22 11.69 -30.84 -15.29
N VAL A 23 10.62 -31.35 -15.90
CA VAL A 23 9.56 -32.08 -15.18
C VAL A 23 9.17 -33.36 -15.91
N ASP A 24 8.78 -34.36 -15.14
CA ASP A 24 7.98 -35.47 -15.65
C ASP A 24 6.50 -35.07 -15.58
N ILE A 25 5.90 -34.86 -16.75
CA ILE A 25 4.51 -34.42 -16.89
C ILE A 25 3.53 -35.42 -16.26
N ASN A 26 3.90 -36.69 -16.12
CA ASN A 26 2.96 -37.69 -15.60
C ASN A 26 2.89 -37.68 -14.07
N THR A 27 3.92 -37.19 -13.40
CA THR A 27 4.08 -37.27 -11.94
C THR A 27 4.12 -35.91 -11.25
N ILE A 28 4.32 -34.82 -12.00
CA ILE A 28 4.34 -33.46 -11.46
C ILE A 28 3.06 -33.15 -10.67
N THR A 29 3.24 -32.45 -9.56
CA THR A 29 2.17 -31.89 -8.74
C THR A 29 2.21 -30.36 -8.71
N VAL A 30 1.07 -29.74 -8.42
CA VAL A 30 0.97 -28.28 -8.21
C VAL A 30 1.91 -27.82 -7.12
N GLU A 31 2.03 -28.57 -6.02
CA GLU A 31 2.93 -28.25 -4.91
C GLU A 31 4.40 -28.23 -5.35
N GLN A 32 4.84 -29.22 -6.13
CA GLN A 32 6.20 -29.27 -6.68
C GLN A 32 6.45 -28.11 -7.65
N PHE A 33 5.45 -27.76 -8.48
CA PHE A 33 5.52 -26.65 -9.41
C PHE A 33 5.60 -25.30 -8.67
N LYS A 34 4.77 -25.09 -7.65
CA LYS A 34 4.80 -23.91 -6.76
C LYS A 34 6.15 -23.79 -6.04
N LYS A 35 6.65 -24.85 -5.41
CA LYS A 35 7.98 -24.88 -4.78
C LYS A 35 9.09 -24.43 -5.74
N ARG A 36 9.01 -24.85 -7.01
CA ARG A 36 9.99 -24.40 -8.02
C ARG A 36 9.86 -22.92 -8.35
N ILE A 37 8.64 -22.40 -8.46
CA ILE A 37 8.37 -20.97 -8.64
C ILE A 37 8.94 -20.19 -7.44
N PHE A 38 8.71 -20.65 -6.22
CA PHE A 38 9.16 -19.98 -4.99
C PHE A 38 10.68 -19.90 -4.83
N LEU A 39 11.43 -20.86 -5.39
CA LEU A 39 12.89 -20.72 -5.49
C LEU A 39 13.33 -19.51 -6.34
N LYS A 40 12.45 -19.00 -7.23
CA LYS A 40 12.70 -17.81 -8.05
C LYS A 40 11.94 -16.58 -7.55
N TYR A 41 10.83 -16.80 -6.86
CA TYR A 41 9.97 -15.76 -6.29
C TYR A 41 9.70 -16.08 -4.81
N PRO A 42 10.72 -15.98 -3.93
CA PRO A 42 10.59 -16.37 -2.52
C PRO A 42 9.56 -15.52 -1.76
N GLN A 43 9.26 -14.32 -2.26
CA GLN A 43 8.23 -13.44 -1.68
C GLN A 43 6.81 -14.03 -1.68
N PHE A 44 6.55 -15.08 -2.47
CA PHE A 44 5.26 -15.77 -2.51
C PHE A 44 5.31 -17.15 -1.84
N ALA A 45 6.42 -17.53 -1.20
CA ALA A 45 6.60 -18.87 -0.65
C ALA A 45 5.61 -19.18 0.49
N ASP A 46 5.29 -18.16 1.28
CA ASP A 46 4.38 -18.23 2.43
C ASP A 46 3.02 -17.60 2.09
N ASP A 47 2.60 -17.69 0.82
CA ASP A 47 1.34 -17.14 0.35
C ASP A 47 0.28 -18.20 0.04
N ASP A 48 -0.53 -18.48 1.07
CA ASP A 48 -1.64 -19.41 1.03
C ASP A 48 -2.71 -19.01 0.02
N TYR A 49 -2.82 -17.72 -0.32
CA TYR A 49 -3.78 -17.21 -1.29
C TYR A 49 -3.20 -17.17 -2.70
N LEU A 50 -1.93 -17.51 -2.94
CA LEU A 50 -1.35 -17.40 -4.26
C LEU A 50 -1.97 -18.41 -5.25
N GLU A 51 -2.65 -17.87 -6.25
CA GLU A 51 -3.08 -18.60 -7.43
C GLU A 51 -2.07 -18.44 -8.56
N VAL A 52 -1.88 -19.53 -9.30
CA VAL A 52 -1.02 -19.53 -10.48
C VAL A 52 -1.90 -19.69 -11.68
N TYR A 53 -1.87 -18.70 -12.57
CA TYR A 53 -2.68 -18.67 -13.77
C TYR A 53 -1.80 -18.95 -14.98
N ALA A 54 -2.21 -19.87 -15.84
CA ALA A 54 -1.47 -20.27 -17.04
C ALA A 54 -2.11 -19.69 -18.31
N TYR A 55 -1.28 -19.05 -19.14
CA TYR A 55 -1.68 -18.50 -20.44
C TYR A 55 -1.28 -19.48 -21.54
N CYS A 56 -2.17 -20.44 -21.81
CA CYS A 56 -2.00 -21.43 -22.89
C CYS A 56 -2.40 -20.89 -24.27
N ASN A 57 -3.25 -19.87 -24.34
CA ASN A 57 -3.68 -19.24 -25.58
C ASN A 57 -3.96 -17.76 -25.32
N THR A 58 -3.39 -16.87 -26.12
CA THR A 58 -3.59 -15.42 -25.97
C THR A 58 -5.01 -14.96 -26.28
N ALA A 59 -5.82 -15.79 -26.94
CA ALA A 59 -7.22 -15.51 -27.26
C ALA A 59 -8.23 -16.09 -26.25
N LEU A 60 -7.78 -16.84 -25.25
CA LEU A 60 -8.63 -17.43 -24.20
C LEU A 60 -8.24 -16.86 -22.83
N PRO A 61 -9.18 -16.88 -21.85
CA PRO A 61 -8.86 -16.55 -20.46
C PRO A 61 -7.73 -17.45 -19.94
N PRO A 62 -6.89 -16.95 -19.02
CA PRO A 62 -5.90 -17.80 -18.37
C PRO A 62 -6.58 -18.88 -17.52
N GLU A 63 -5.93 -20.04 -17.42
CA GLU A 63 -6.42 -21.20 -16.68
C GLU A 63 -5.77 -21.27 -15.30
N ALA A 64 -6.56 -21.28 -14.23
CA ALA A 64 -6.07 -21.40 -12.87
C ALA A 64 -5.52 -22.82 -12.61
N LEU A 65 -4.31 -22.92 -12.05
CA LEU A 65 -3.66 -24.20 -11.73
C LEU A 65 -4.16 -24.74 -10.37
N THR A 66 -5.43 -25.12 -10.31
CA THR A 66 -6.12 -25.55 -9.08
C THR A 66 -5.76 -26.96 -8.63
N ASP A 67 -5.41 -27.84 -9.57
CA ASP A 67 -5.09 -29.23 -9.28
C ASP A 67 -4.05 -29.83 -10.24
N ASN A 68 -3.64 -31.07 -9.93
CA ASN A 68 -2.60 -31.77 -10.66
C ASN A 68 -3.03 -32.13 -12.10
N GLU A 69 -4.31 -32.38 -12.37
CA GLU A 69 -4.77 -32.71 -13.72
C GLU A 69 -4.74 -31.49 -14.63
N VAL A 70 -5.22 -30.35 -14.13
CA VAL A 70 -5.18 -29.06 -14.83
C VAL A 70 -3.73 -28.69 -15.18
N LEU A 71 -2.81 -28.73 -14.20
CA LEU A 71 -1.39 -28.47 -14.44
C LEU A 71 -0.81 -29.35 -15.54
N ARG A 72 -1.11 -30.65 -15.52
CA ARG A 72 -0.60 -31.60 -16.53
C ARG A 72 -1.16 -31.31 -17.90
N ASN A 73 -2.43 -30.91 -18.00
CA ASN A 73 -3.05 -30.54 -19.27
C ASN A 73 -2.44 -29.27 -19.84
N VAL A 74 -2.28 -28.23 -19.02
CA VAL A 74 -1.56 -26.99 -19.36
C VAL A 74 -0.16 -27.29 -19.90
N LEU A 75 0.61 -28.14 -19.21
CA LEU A 75 1.97 -28.50 -19.65
C LEU A 75 1.98 -29.29 -20.96
N LYS A 76 0.98 -30.16 -21.21
CA LYS A 76 0.84 -30.87 -22.50
C LYS A 76 0.54 -29.89 -23.63
N VAL A 77 -0.37 -28.94 -23.41
CA VAL A 77 -0.73 -27.90 -24.39
C VAL A 77 0.48 -27.02 -24.69
N ALA A 78 1.15 -26.50 -23.66
CA ALA A 78 2.37 -25.69 -23.81
C ALA A 78 3.47 -26.44 -24.59
N ARG A 79 3.61 -27.76 -24.39
CA ARG A 79 4.58 -28.57 -25.14
C ARG A 79 4.20 -28.71 -26.62
N LYS A 80 2.93 -29.01 -26.90
CA LYS A 80 2.44 -29.28 -28.25
C LYS A 80 2.35 -28.01 -29.10
N GLU A 81 1.88 -26.92 -28.50
CA GLU A 81 1.50 -25.70 -29.23
C GLU A 81 2.53 -24.58 -29.12
N HIS A 82 3.28 -24.53 -28.01
CA HIS A 82 4.23 -23.44 -27.72
C HIS A 82 5.67 -23.92 -27.55
N ASN A 83 5.98 -25.13 -28.04
CA ASN A 83 7.31 -25.76 -27.95
C ASN A 83 7.91 -25.77 -26.52
N GLY A 84 7.06 -25.97 -25.51
CA GLY A 84 7.45 -26.01 -24.10
C GLY A 84 7.60 -24.63 -23.44
N LYS A 85 7.19 -23.55 -24.12
CA LYS A 85 7.10 -22.21 -23.51
C LYS A 85 5.76 -22.08 -22.80
N LEU A 86 5.79 -21.81 -21.49
CA LEU A 86 4.60 -21.57 -20.68
C LEU A 86 4.69 -20.19 -20.04
N THR A 87 3.68 -19.36 -20.27
CA THR A 87 3.55 -18.07 -19.58
C THR A 87 2.57 -18.24 -18.43
N ILE A 88 2.95 -17.76 -17.25
CA ILE A 88 2.11 -17.75 -16.06
C ILE A 88 1.98 -16.33 -15.47
N SER A 89 0.94 -16.08 -14.70
CA SER A 89 0.90 -15.00 -13.71
C SER A 89 0.80 -15.62 -12.32
N LEU A 90 1.44 -14.95 -11.37
CA LEU A 90 1.29 -15.21 -9.96
C LEU A 90 0.31 -14.16 -9.48
N GLU A 91 -0.92 -14.58 -9.24
CA GLU A 91 -1.98 -13.70 -8.78
C GLU A 91 -2.41 -14.24 -7.44
N CYS A 92 -2.27 -13.46 -6.39
CA CYS A 92 -3.19 -13.63 -5.28
C CYS A 92 -4.54 -13.18 -5.86
N PRO A 93 -5.63 -13.98 -5.82
CA PRO A 93 -6.96 -13.52 -6.19
C PRO A 93 -7.31 -12.44 -5.16
N SER A 94 -6.85 -11.23 -5.47
CA SER A 94 -6.89 -10.12 -4.54
C SER A 94 -8.34 -9.70 -4.52
N LYS A 95 -8.95 -9.92 -3.36
CA LYS A 95 -10.30 -9.48 -3.08
C LYS A 95 -10.35 -7.96 -3.24
N ASN A 96 -11.41 -7.42 -3.85
CA ASN A 96 -11.59 -5.96 -3.84
C ASN A 96 -11.51 -5.46 -2.40
N PHE A 97 -10.82 -4.34 -2.15
CA PHE A 97 -10.65 -3.83 -0.78
C PHE A 97 -12.01 -3.67 -0.07
N SER A 98 -13.03 -3.21 -0.79
CA SER A 98 -14.40 -3.02 -0.28
C SER A 98 -15.15 -4.30 0.09
N ALA A 99 -14.67 -5.46 -0.34
CA ALA A 99 -15.29 -6.73 0.01
C ALA A 99 -14.76 -7.30 1.33
N TRP A 100 -13.63 -6.79 1.86
CA TRP A 100 -13.12 -7.21 3.16
C TRP A 100 -14.08 -6.83 4.29
N THR A 101 -14.37 -7.80 5.14
CA THR A 101 -15.14 -7.61 6.36
C THR A 101 -14.20 -7.44 7.56
N LEU A 102 -14.67 -6.78 8.61
CA LEU A 102 -13.88 -6.60 9.82
C LEU A 102 -13.48 -7.93 10.47
N GLN A 103 -14.35 -8.94 10.39
CA GLN A 103 -14.06 -10.28 10.91
C GLN A 103 -12.91 -10.95 10.18
N GLU A 104 -12.90 -10.92 8.84
CA GLU A 104 -11.80 -11.47 8.05
C GLU A 104 -10.49 -10.76 8.37
N VAL A 105 -10.50 -9.43 8.45
CA VAL A 105 -9.33 -8.63 8.81
C VAL A 105 -8.82 -8.97 10.21
N CYS A 106 -9.71 -9.09 11.19
CA CYS A 106 -9.30 -9.41 12.57
C CYS A 106 -8.65 -10.79 12.69
N LEU A 107 -9.14 -11.78 11.96
CA LEU A 107 -8.56 -13.12 11.92
C LEU A 107 -7.23 -13.13 11.15
N GLU A 108 -7.17 -12.50 9.98
CA GLU A 108 -6.00 -12.48 9.11
C GLU A 108 -4.79 -11.81 9.77
N TYR A 109 -5.02 -10.71 10.49
CA TYR A 109 -3.95 -9.94 11.15
C TYR A 109 -3.84 -10.21 12.65
N GLY A 110 -4.48 -11.27 13.16
CA GLY A 110 -4.36 -11.68 14.57
C GLY A 110 -4.84 -10.62 15.59
N ILE A 111 -5.77 -9.75 15.21
CA ILE A 111 -6.29 -8.68 16.07
C ILE A 111 -7.20 -9.24 17.16
N THR A 112 -8.14 -10.13 16.77
CA THR A 112 -9.05 -10.82 17.69
C THR A 112 -9.75 -11.98 16.99
N ASP A 113 -10.16 -13.00 17.76
CA ASP A 113 -10.97 -14.14 17.33
C ASP A 113 -12.47 -13.99 17.69
N ALA A 114 -12.90 -12.80 18.12
CA ALA A 114 -14.29 -12.53 18.47
C ALA A 114 -15.24 -12.71 17.27
N ILE A 115 -16.43 -13.27 17.53
CA ILE A 115 -17.46 -13.54 16.50
C ILE A 115 -18.02 -12.25 15.88
N HIS A 116 -18.02 -11.15 16.63
CA HIS A 116 -18.48 -9.83 16.18
C HIS A 116 -17.45 -8.76 16.58
N PRO A 117 -16.33 -8.65 15.87
CA PRO A 117 -15.32 -7.67 16.19
C PRO A 117 -15.83 -6.26 15.90
N SER A 118 -15.19 -5.31 16.56
CA SER A 118 -15.44 -3.88 16.43
C SER A 118 -14.12 -3.13 16.40
N ILE A 119 -14.15 -1.85 16.05
CA ILE A 119 -12.98 -0.97 16.11
C ILE A 119 -12.31 -0.99 17.50
N GLY A 120 -13.08 -1.22 18.57
CA GLY A 120 -12.55 -1.30 19.94
C GLY A 120 -11.65 -2.52 20.22
N ASN A 121 -11.55 -3.48 19.30
CA ASN A 121 -10.64 -4.61 19.42
C ASN A 121 -9.21 -4.28 18.99
N PHE A 122 -9.01 -3.20 18.23
CA PHE A 122 -7.68 -2.75 17.84
C PHE A 122 -6.98 -2.08 19.02
N MET A 123 -5.65 -2.10 19.01
CA MET A 123 -4.88 -1.28 19.96
C MET A 123 -5.22 0.20 19.75
N PRO A 124 -5.40 0.99 20.82
CA PRO A 124 -5.61 2.43 20.68
C PRO A 124 -4.44 3.10 19.95
N PHE A 125 -4.76 4.00 19.03
CA PHE A 125 -3.76 4.92 18.49
C PHE A 125 -3.53 6.04 19.50
N ASP A 126 -2.67 5.74 20.46
CA ASP A 126 -2.24 6.67 21.50
C ASP A 126 -1.27 7.73 20.96
N GLY A 127 -1.25 8.89 21.61
CA GLY A 127 -0.32 9.97 21.27
C GLY A 127 -0.76 10.88 20.12
N ILE A 128 -2.03 10.84 19.71
CA ILE A 128 -2.57 11.79 18.73
C ILE A 128 -2.60 13.21 19.33
N GLN A 129 -1.71 14.08 18.86
CA GLN A 129 -1.60 15.46 19.33
C GLN A 129 -2.34 16.44 18.43
N SER A 130 -2.45 17.68 18.89
CA SER A 130 -3.02 18.80 18.14
C SER A 130 -1.89 19.72 17.71
N ASP A 131 -1.79 20.03 16.42
CA ASP A 131 -0.88 21.05 15.94
C ASP A 131 -1.26 22.44 16.51
N SER A 132 -0.25 23.27 16.75
CA SER A 132 -0.43 24.61 17.32
C SER A 132 -0.92 25.65 16.29
N LEU A 133 -0.80 25.36 14.99
CA LEU A 133 -1.15 26.20 13.84
C LEU A 133 -0.52 27.60 13.89
N GLN A 134 0.74 27.68 14.34
CA GLN A 134 1.39 28.96 14.64
C GLN A 134 1.97 29.68 13.43
N THR A 135 2.19 29.01 12.30
CA THR A 135 2.82 29.68 11.13
C THR A 135 1.77 30.42 10.28
N PRO A 136 2.18 31.47 9.53
CA PRO A 136 1.26 32.17 8.62
C PRO A 136 0.60 31.24 7.60
N LEU A 137 1.32 30.21 7.12
CA LEU A 137 0.80 29.22 6.19
C LEU A 137 -0.29 28.35 6.84
N HIS A 138 -0.12 27.94 8.11
CA HIS A 138 -1.16 27.23 8.85
C HIS A 138 -2.43 28.07 9.02
N GLN A 139 -2.26 29.34 9.42
CA GLN A 139 -3.39 30.25 9.63
C GLN A 139 -4.15 30.52 8.33
N THR A 140 -3.44 30.73 7.22
CA THR A 140 -4.03 30.93 5.90
C THR A 140 -4.84 29.71 5.47
N ASN A 141 -4.26 28.50 5.56
CA ASN A 141 -4.96 27.27 5.20
C ASN A 141 -6.18 27.00 6.08
N LEU A 142 -6.12 27.30 7.38
CA LEU A 142 -7.28 27.19 8.27
C LEU A 142 -8.38 28.18 7.88
N GLN A 143 -8.05 29.45 7.63
CA GLN A 143 -9.05 30.45 7.22
C GLN A 143 -9.74 30.06 5.90
N GLU A 144 -8.95 29.60 4.92
CA GLU A 144 -9.49 29.12 3.66
C GLU A 144 -10.37 27.88 3.84
N LEU A 145 -9.96 26.92 4.69
CA LEU A 145 -10.76 25.75 5.04
C LEU A 145 -12.14 26.15 5.59
N ILE A 146 -12.15 27.05 6.59
CA ILE A 146 -13.40 27.50 7.21
C ILE A 146 -14.29 28.18 6.17
N GLN A 147 -13.73 29.02 5.29
CA GLN A 147 -14.50 29.66 4.23
C GLN A 147 -15.06 28.65 3.20
N GLU A 148 -14.27 27.63 2.87
CA GLU A 148 -14.64 26.53 1.99
C GLU A 148 -15.80 25.70 2.57
N VAL A 149 -15.70 25.32 3.86
CA VAL A 149 -16.77 24.59 4.57
C VAL A 149 -18.03 25.43 4.68
N ARG A 150 -17.90 26.73 4.99
CA ARG A 150 -19.03 27.68 5.06
C ARG A 150 -19.78 27.72 3.73
N THR A 151 -19.05 27.84 2.62
CA THR A 151 -19.63 27.89 1.27
C THR A 151 -20.35 26.60 0.93
N ARG A 152 -19.71 25.45 1.18
CA ARG A 152 -20.30 24.12 0.91
C ARG A 152 -21.57 23.89 1.73
N ARG A 153 -21.58 24.25 3.01
CA ARG A 153 -22.77 24.14 3.86
C ARG A 153 -23.95 24.98 3.35
N LEU A 154 -23.68 26.19 2.85
CA LEU A 154 -24.73 27.06 2.32
C LEU A 154 -25.24 26.60 0.95
N GLY A 155 -24.38 25.96 0.15
CA GLY A 155 -24.70 25.53 -1.21
C GLY A 155 -25.21 24.09 -1.36
N LEU A 156 -24.96 23.21 -0.39
CA LEU A 156 -25.30 21.78 -0.46
C LEU A 156 -26.44 21.43 0.51
N ASN A 157 -27.18 20.36 0.19
CA ASN A 157 -28.20 19.83 1.09
C ASN A 157 -27.56 19.00 2.21
N MET A 158 -27.69 19.48 3.45
CA MET A 158 -27.07 18.88 4.65
C MET A 158 -28.03 18.02 5.49
N ASN A 159 -29.30 17.89 5.09
CA ASN A 159 -30.29 17.15 5.88
C ASN A 159 -30.06 15.63 5.85
N ASP A 160 -29.61 15.11 4.70
CA ASP A 160 -29.24 13.71 4.53
C ASP A 160 -28.10 13.60 3.50
N PRO A 161 -26.86 13.95 3.90
CA PRO A 161 -25.75 13.98 2.96
C PRO A 161 -25.41 12.57 2.47
N THR A 162 -25.27 12.43 1.16
CA THR A 162 -24.72 11.21 0.55
C THR A 162 -23.23 11.08 0.82
N GLU A 163 -22.66 9.90 0.64
CA GLU A 163 -21.21 9.69 0.72
C GLU A 163 -20.44 10.63 -0.22
N ALA A 164 -20.96 10.86 -1.44
CA ALA A 164 -20.40 11.85 -2.36
C ALA A 164 -20.42 13.28 -1.79
N THR A 165 -21.49 13.66 -1.09
CA THR A 165 -21.58 14.97 -0.42
C THR A 165 -20.57 15.07 0.72
N GLN A 166 -20.46 14.03 1.54
CA GLN A 166 -19.47 13.96 2.63
C GLN A 166 -18.04 14.02 2.09
N SER A 167 -17.76 13.31 1.01
CA SER A 167 -16.46 13.28 0.33
C SER A 167 -15.99 14.68 -0.08
N ILE A 168 -16.91 15.57 -0.49
CA ILE A 168 -16.57 16.97 -0.80
C ILE A 168 -16.08 17.74 0.45
N PHE A 169 -16.67 17.48 1.63
CA PHE A 169 -16.17 18.07 2.89
C PHE A 169 -14.82 17.47 3.27
N VAL A 170 -14.69 16.14 3.23
CA VAL A 170 -13.43 15.43 3.51
C VAL A 170 -12.28 15.97 2.65
N ALA A 171 -12.50 16.12 1.34
CA ALA A 171 -11.53 16.68 0.41
C ALA A 171 -11.03 18.07 0.84
N SER A 172 -11.91 18.91 1.40
CA SER A 172 -11.56 20.25 1.88
C SER A 172 -10.51 20.18 2.97
N PHE A 173 -10.73 19.31 3.97
CA PHE A 173 -9.82 19.12 5.09
C PHE A 173 -8.48 18.53 4.62
N LEU A 174 -8.53 17.45 3.85
CA LEU A 174 -7.33 16.77 3.36
C LEU A 174 -6.47 17.68 2.48
N LEU A 175 -7.10 18.46 1.59
CA LEU A 175 -6.40 19.36 0.68
C LEU A 175 -5.67 20.45 1.46
N LYS A 176 -6.33 21.09 2.44
CA LYS A 176 -5.72 22.17 3.24
C LYS A 176 -4.61 21.65 4.16
N ALA A 177 -4.78 20.46 4.74
CA ALA A 177 -3.73 19.83 5.54
C ALA A 177 -2.51 19.48 4.67
N THR A 178 -2.73 18.93 3.48
CA THR A 178 -1.66 18.57 2.54
C THR A 178 -0.94 19.80 1.97
N THR A 179 -1.66 20.90 1.73
CA THR A 179 -1.10 22.14 1.15
C THR A 179 -0.10 22.83 2.09
N ILE A 180 -0.19 22.61 3.39
CA ILE A 180 0.84 23.05 4.35
C ILE A 180 2.22 22.49 3.99
N PHE A 181 2.26 21.30 3.38
CA PHE A 181 3.47 20.59 2.95
C PHE A 181 3.54 20.45 1.42
N HIS A 182 3.05 21.44 0.67
CA HIS A 182 2.89 21.35 -0.79
C HIS A 182 4.17 21.05 -1.58
N GLU A 183 5.36 21.32 -1.03
CA GLU A 183 6.64 20.98 -1.66
C GLU A 183 6.96 19.48 -1.54
N GLU A 184 6.49 18.82 -0.47
CA GLU A 184 6.79 17.43 -0.18
C GLU A 184 5.62 16.48 -0.47
N LEU A 185 4.38 16.96 -0.33
CA LEU A 185 3.17 16.13 -0.37
C LEU A 185 2.21 16.57 -1.47
N TYR A 186 1.42 15.61 -1.96
CA TYR A 186 0.26 15.85 -2.79
C TYR A 186 -0.88 14.89 -2.47
N LEU A 187 -2.11 15.35 -2.71
CA LEU A 187 -3.33 14.56 -2.53
C LEU A 187 -3.76 14.01 -3.91
N ALA A 188 -4.10 12.73 -3.96
CA ALA A 188 -4.69 12.08 -5.12
C ALA A 188 -6.08 11.54 -4.75
N ALA A 189 -7.05 11.72 -5.64
CA ALA A 189 -8.39 11.14 -5.51
C ALA A 189 -8.52 9.91 -6.42
N GLU A 190 -9.30 8.92 -6.00
CA GLU A 190 -9.63 7.69 -6.75
C GLU A 190 -8.43 6.95 -7.35
N LYS A 191 -7.27 6.99 -6.66
CA LYS A 191 -6.08 6.30 -7.13
C LYS A 191 -6.27 4.80 -6.98
N TYR A 192 -6.05 4.05 -8.07
CA TYR A 192 -6.07 2.59 -8.01
C TYR A 192 -4.84 2.06 -7.28
N LEU A 193 -5.06 1.25 -6.25
CA LEU A 193 -4.02 0.54 -5.53
C LEU A 193 -4.20 -0.97 -5.72
N SER A 194 -3.07 -1.68 -5.66
CA SER A 194 -3.04 -3.13 -5.69
C SER A 194 -1.95 -3.60 -4.73
N GLY A 195 -2.28 -4.56 -3.90
CA GLY A 195 -1.34 -5.27 -3.05
C GLY A 195 -1.63 -6.77 -3.08
N ARG A 196 -0.92 -7.50 -2.22
CA ARG A 196 -1.00 -8.96 -2.12
C ARG A 196 -2.41 -9.42 -1.74
N ARG A 197 -3.06 -8.71 -0.81
CA ARG A 197 -4.35 -9.11 -0.22
C ARG A 197 -5.56 -8.39 -0.79
N GLY A 198 -5.36 -7.34 -1.58
CA GLY A 198 -6.49 -6.63 -2.17
C GLY A 198 -6.12 -5.65 -3.27
N ASN A 199 -7.13 -5.21 -4.00
CA ASN A 199 -7.00 -4.19 -5.03
C ASN A 199 -8.26 -3.33 -5.10
N GLY A 200 -8.14 -2.16 -5.74
CA GLY A 200 -9.25 -1.25 -5.97
C GLY A 200 -8.86 0.22 -5.83
N PRO A 201 -9.77 1.14 -6.20
CA PRO A 201 -9.58 2.56 -5.95
C PRO A 201 -9.64 2.87 -4.45
N VAL A 202 -8.94 3.93 -4.05
CA VAL A 202 -9.09 4.56 -2.74
C VAL A 202 -9.65 5.96 -2.91
N ASP A 203 -10.53 6.42 -2.02
CA ASP A 203 -11.19 7.73 -2.17
C ASP A 203 -10.16 8.86 -2.23
N TYR A 204 -9.25 8.88 -1.24
CA TYR A 204 -8.13 9.80 -1.22
C TYR A 204 -6.85 9.13 -0.73
N SER A 205 -5.72 9.60 -1.24
CA SER A 205 -4.40 9.16 -0.78
C SER A 205 -3.41 10.31 -0.79
N VAL A 206 -2.55 10.36 0.24
CA VAL A 206 -1.48 11.33 0.39
C VAL A 206 -0.18 10.70 -0.07
N HIS A 207 0.55 11.40 -0.95
CA HIS A 207 1.75 10.88 -1.60
C HIS A 207 2.93 11.83 -1.44
N SER A 208 4.13 11.25 -1.39
CA SER A 208 5.38 12.00 -1.51
C SER A 208 5.61 12.47 -2.95
N ARG A 209 5.90 13.76 -3.13
CA ARG A 209 6.41 14.34 -4.38
C ARG A 209 7.85 13.94 -4.66
N GLN A 210 8.62 13.63 -3.61
CA GLN A 210 10.06 13.42 -3.72
C GLN A 210 10.42 11.98 -4.10
N THR A 211 9.61 11.02 -3.66
CA THR A 211 9.86 9.60 -3.83
C THR A 211 8.71 9.02 -4.66
N ASN A 212 8.79 9.25 -5.98
CA ASN A 212 7.92 8.76 -7.07
C ASN A 212 6.77 7.82 -6.61
N ASP A 213 5.70 8.43 -6.09
CA ASP A 213 4.46 7.79 -5.62
C ASP A 213 4.54 6.89 -4.37
N TYR A 214 5.32 7.30 -3.36
CA TYR A 214 5.16 6.71 -2.02
C TYR A 214 3.82 7.18 -1.44
N THR A 215 2.88 6.26 -1.31
CA THR A 215 1.64 6.48 -0.56
C THR A 215 1.96 6.47 0.94
N LEU A 216 1.72 7.61 1.59
CA LEU A 216 2.01 7.82 3.02
C LEU A 216 0.74 7.68 3.87
N GLY A 217 -0.42 7.97 3.28
CA GLY A 217 -1.69 7.72 3.93
C GLY A 217 -2.86 7.57 2.97
N ILE A 218 -3.94 7.00 3.49
CA ILE A 218 -5.14 6.62 2.73
C ILE A 218 -6.36 7.05 3.53
N THR A 219 -7.33 7.69 2.87
CA THR A 219 -8.62 8.03 3.47
C THR A 219 -9.74 7.31 2.74
N GLU A 220 -10.63 6.69 3.52
CA GLU A 220 -11.87 6.07 3.06
C GLU A 220 -13.05 6.85 3.64
N VAL A 221 -13.98 7.25 2.77
CA VAL A 221 -15.22 7.94 3.15
C VAL A 221 -16.31 6.89 3.33
N LYS A 222 -16.92 6.82 4.52
CA LYS A 222 -18.01 5.90 4.83
C LYS A 222 -19.09 6.60 5.63
N LYS A 223 -20.33 6.59 5.14
CA LYS A 223 -21.46 7.23 5.81
C LYS A 223 -21.90 6.51 7.09
N GLU A 224 -22.04 5.18 7.05
CA GLU A 224 -22.68 4.41 8.12
C GLU A 224 -21.84 3.23 8.62
N ASP A 225 -21.17 2.50 7.73
CA ASP A 225 -20.39 1.30 8.10
C ASP A 225 -18.90 1.61 8.29
N PHE A 226 -18.57 2.21 9.43
CA PHE A 226 -17.18 2.45 9.83
C PHE A 226 -16.38 1.15 10.01
N ASN A 227 -17.03 0.03 10.35
CA ASN A 227 -16.33 -1.25 10.51
C ASN A 227 -15.85 -1.76 9.14
N GLN A 228 -16.69 -1.68 8.11
CA GLN A 228 -16.28 -1.97 6.74
C GLN A 228 -15.18 -0.99 6.30
N GLY A 229 -15.32 0.31 6.57
CA GLY A 229 -14.30 1.31 6.26
C GLY A 229 -12.94 0.99 6.87
N VAL A 230 -12.91 0.60 8.15
CA VAL A 230 -11.67 0.22 8.85
C VAL A 230 -11.09 -1.07 8.27
N ALA A 231 -11.92 -2.08 7.99
CA ALA A 231 -11.47 -3.33 7.36
C ALA A 231 -10.81 -3.07 6.00
N GLN A 232 -11.48 -2.27 5.16
CA GLN A 232 -10.99 -1.85 3.86
C GLN A 232 -9.66 -1.09 3.98
N ASN A 233 -9.59 -0.12 4.90
CA ASN A 233 -8.41 0.73 5.08
C ASN A 233 -7.20 -0.05 5.63
N VAL A 234 -7.41 -1.01 6.54
CA VAL A 234 -6.35 -1.88 7.07
C VAL A 234 -5.59 -2.60 5.95
N VAL A 235 -6.30 -3.26 5.03
CA VAL A 235 -5.68 -4.02 3.94
C VAL A 235 -5.02 -3.08 2.91
N GLN A 236 -5.61 -1.90 2.68
CA GLN A 236 -5.02 -0.87 1.83
C GLN A 236 -3.68 -0.35 2.42
N LEU A 237 -3.59 -0.15 3.74
CA LEU A 237 -2.38 0.32 4.43
C LEU A 237 -1.25 -0.71 4.39
N GLU A 238 -1.55 -1.99 4.61
CA GLU A 238 -0.55 -3.07 4.43
C GLU A 238 -0.02 -3.10 3.00
N SER A 239 -0.91 -3.02 2.01
CA SER A 239 -0.54 -3.03 0.59
C SER A 239 0.47 -1.94 0.23
N VAL A 240 0.27 -0.71 0.73
CA VAL A 240 1.20 0.40 0.46
C VAL A 240 2.50 0.29 1.26
N LEU A 241 2.45 -0.28 2.47
CA LEU A 241 3.63 -0.48 3.30
C LEU A 241 4.56 -1.53 2.71
N THR A 242 4.03 -2.67 2.28
CA THR A 242 4.80 -3.72 1.60
C THR A 242 5.49 -3.16 0.35
N GLU A 243 4.77 -2.37 -0.46
CA GLU A 243 5.36 -1.73 -1.64
C GLU A 243 6.49 -0.76 -1.25
N ARG A 244 6.31 0.03 -0.19
CA ARG A 244 7.29 1.00 0.29
C ARG A 244 8.54 0.35 0.87
N LYS A 245 8.42 -0.69 1.70
CA LYS A 245 9.57 -1.42 2.26
C LYS A 245 10.40 -2.05 1.14
N ARG A 246 9.76 -2.66 0.14
CA ARG A 246 10.45 -3.18 -1.07
C ARG A 246 11.20 -2.09 -1.85
N LYS A 247 10.65 -0.87 -1.91
CA LYS A 247 11.35 0.25 -2.57
C LYS A 247 12.55 0.71 -1.73
N ARG A 248 12.45 0.80 -0.39
CA ARG A 248 13.58 1.12 0.51
C ARG A 248 14.75 0.15 0.37
N THR A 249 14.50 -1.15 0.53
CA THR A 249 15.57 -2.18 0.47
C THR A 249 16.38 -2.13 -0.83
N LYS A 250 15.74 -1.81 -1.96
CA LYS A 250 16.43 -1.69 -3.25
C LYS A 250 17.42 -0.52 -3.35
N TYR A 251 17.26 0.53 -2.53
CA TYR A 251 18.12 1.72 -2.56
C TYR A 251 19.15 1.76 -1.42
N ASP A 252 18.95 0.95 -0.38
CA ASP A 252 19.71 0.96 0.89
C ASP A 252 20.81 -0.12 0.99
N ASP A 253 21.15 -0.81 -0.12
CA ASP A 253 22.09 -1.95 -0.22
C ASP A 253 23.58 -1.67 0.19
N GLU A 254 23.91 -0.59 0.90
CA GLU A 254 25.32 -0.29 1.28
C GLU A 254 25.60 0.03 2.75
N GLU A 255 24.62 0.21 3.64
CA GLU A 255 24.88 0.34 5.08
C GLU A 255 23.80 -0.42 5.86
N GLU A 256 24.22 -1.28 6.80
CA GLU A 256 23.36 -1.87 7.84
C GLU A 256 22.84 -0.75 8.75
N ASP A 257 21.95 0.10 8.22
CA ASP A 257 21.19 1.01 9.05
C ASP A 257 20.07 0.17 9.69
N GLN A 258 20.03 0.18 11.02
CA GLN A 258 19.03 -0.55 11.80
C GLN A 258 17.65 -0.27 11.21
N SER A 259 17.03 -1.32 10.66
CA SER A 259 15.78 -1.25 9.93
C SER A 259 14.73 -0.53 10.79
N CYS A 260 14.51 0.74 10.46
CA CYS A 260 13.55 1.55 11.19
C CYS A 260 12.15 1.14 10.71
N PRO A 261 11.21 0.78 11.61
CA PRO A 261 9.89 0.35 11.21
C PRO A 261 9.24 1.42 10.34
N VAL A 262 8.64 0.99 9.22
CA VAL A 262 7.96 1.89 8.29
C VAL A 262 6.51 2.03 8.68
N LYS A 263 5.96 3.24 8.56
CA LYS A 263 4.57 3.52 8.90
C LYS A 263 3.77 4.07 7.75
N SER A 264 2.48 3.78 7.78
CA SER A 264 1.46 4.44 6.95
C SER A 264 0.24 4.75 7.80
N TYR A 265 -0.52 5.75 7.37
CA TYR A 265 -1.61 6.31 8.18
C TYR A 265 -2.94 6.26 7.44
N GLY A 266 -3.97 5.85 8.16
CA GLY A 266 -5.32 5.70 7.63
C GLY A 266 -6.30 6.69 8.24
N ILE A 267 -7.33 7.02 7.47
CA ILE A 267 -8.49 7.78 7.94
C ILE A 267 -9.75 7.07 7.43
N VAL A 268 -10.72 6.87 8.32
CA VAL A 268 -12.09 6.46 7.96
C VAL A 268 -13.05 7.51 8.50
N THR A 269 -13.92 8.07 7.67
CA THR A 269 -14.75 9.22 8.06
C THR A 269 -16.03 9.36 7.26
N ASP A 270 -17.05 9.96 7.87
CA ASP A 270 -18.27 10.42 7.20
C ASP A 270 -18.28 11.98 7.05
N SER A 271 -17.11 12.63 7.19
CA SER A 271 -16.87 14.07 7.36
C SER A 271 -17.26 14.68 8.72
N ARG A 272 -17.97 13.96 9.59
CA ARG A 272 -18.38 14.44 10.93
C ARG A 272 -17.59 13.74 12.03
N GLU A 273 -17.51 12.43 11.94
CA GLU A 273 -16.72 11.54 12.79
C GLU A 273 -15.49 11.06 12.03
N TRP A 274 -14.37 10.92 12.74
CA TRP A 274 -13.08 10.60 12.16
C TRP A 274 -12.39 9.51 12.96
N VAL A 275 -11.96 8.46 12.27
CA VAL A 275 -11.18 7.36 12.85
C VAL A 275 -9.80 7.39 12.22
N PHE A 276 -8.77 7.49 13.04
CA PHE A 276 -7.37 7.45 12.61
C PHE A 276 -6.80 6.05 12.80
N LEU A 277 -6.00 5.62 11.83
CA LEU A 277 -5.29 4.35 11.84
C LEU A 277 -3.79 4.62 11.68
N GLU A 278 -2.97 3.86 12.40
CA GLU A 278 -1.54 3.70 12.14
C GLU A 278 -1.31 2.23 11.80
N CYS A 279 -0.68 1.98 10.66
CA CYS A 279 -0.11 0.68 10.34
C CYS A 279 1.41 0.79 10.43
N THR A 280 2.03 -0.14 11.15
CA THR A 280 3.48 -0.22 11.30
C THR A 280 3.94 -1.58 10.83
N MET A 281 4.96 -1.63 9.95
CA MET A 281 5.59 -2.87 9.53
C MET A 281 7.01 -2.96 10.09
N GLY A 282 7.26 -4.02 10.87
CA GLY A 282 8.55 -4.32 11.48
C GLY A 282 9.53 -5.00 10.52
N ASP A 283 10.67 -5.44 11.07
CA ASP A 283 11.79 -6.03 10.31
C ASP A 283 11.44 -7.39 9.70
N ASP A 284 10.68 -8.18 10.43
CA ASP A 284 10.13 -9.48 10.06
C ASP A 284 8.94 -9.40 9.10
N GLU A 285 8.60 -8.21 8.62
CA GLU A 285 7.40 -7.95 7.80
C GLU A 285 6.08 -8.18 8.55
N GLU A 286 6.11 -8.36 9.88
CA GLU A 286 4.91 -8.35 10.70
C GLU A 286 4.29 -6.95 10.71
N VAL A 287 2.99 -6.89 10.45
CA VAL A 287 2.22 -5.65 10.46
C VAL A 287 1.40 -5.55 11.73
N SER A 288 1.43 -4.39 12.36
CA SER A 288 0.61 -4.06 13.53
C SER A 288 -0.23 -2.83 13.26
N TYR A 289 -1.40 -2.78 13.89
CA TYR A 289 -2.37 -1.71 13.69
C TYR A 289 -2.75 -1.07 15.00
N ARG A 290 -2.87 0.25 14.97
CA ARG A 290 -3.48 1.04 16.03
C ARG A 290 -4.61 1.88 15.45
N VAL A 291 -5.75 1.93 16.13
CA VAL A 291 -6.95 2.61 15.64
C VAL A 291 -7.61 3.39 16.77
N SER A 292 -7.96 4.64 16.51
CA SER A 292 -8.68 5.50 17.45
C SER A 292 -9.78 6.29 16.76
N ARG A 293 -11.00 6.24 17.29
CA ARG A 293 -12.05 7.22 16.98
C ARG A 293 -11.72 8.52 17.69
N LEU A 294 -11.65 9.63 16.95
CA LEU A 294 -11.38 10.93 17.52
C LEU A 294 -12.58 11.44 18.31
N PRO A 295 -12.36 12.16 19.42
CA PRO A 295 -13.44 12.77 20.19
C PRO A 295 -14.04 14.00 19.49
N GLU A 296 -13.32 14.63 18.56
CA GLU A 296 -13.82 15.77 17.80
C GLU A 296 -14.93 15.34 16.83
N LEU A 297 -16.16 15.76 17.13
CA LEU A 297 -17.32 15.65 16.25
C LEU A 297 -17.57 17.00 15.55
N ILE A 298 -17.74 16.98 14.23
CA ILE A 298 -18.11 18.19 13.47
C ILE A 298 -19.61 18.18 13.19
N ASN A 299 -20.35 19.00 13.90
CA ASN A 299 -21.75 19.29 13.60
C ASN A 299 -21.84 20.57 12.77
N TYR A 300 -21.92 20.42 11.45
CA TYR A 300 -22.02 21.55 10.53
C TYR A 300 -23.24 22.45 10.76
N ASN A 301 -24.28 22.01 11.47
CA ASN A 301 -25.46 22.81 11.79
C ASN A 301 -25.36 23.53 13.14
N ALA A 302 -24.31 23.27 13.93
CA ALA A 302 -24.10 23.91 15.22
C ALA A 302 -23.57 25.34 15.06
N HIS A 303 -23.73 26.16 16.10
CA HIS A 303 -23.23 27.53 16.10
C HIS A 303 -21.69 27.59 16.15
N ASP A 304 -21.09 26.65 16.87
CA ASP A 304 -19.65 26.49 17.13
C ASP A 304 -18.94 25.56 16.13
N TRP A 305 -19.56 25.29 14.97
CA TRP A 305 -19.00 24.40 13.95
C TRP A 305 -17.59 24.82 13.47
N GLU A 306 -17.26 26.12 13.50
CA GLU A 306 -15.93 26.64 13.12
C GLU A 306 -14.86 26.23 14.12
N ASP A 307 -15.20 26.25 15.42
CA ASP A 307 -14.32 25.82 16.49
C ASP A 307 -14.13 24.30 16.42
N GLN A 308 -15.18 23.54 16.11
CA GLN A 308 -15.12 22.09 15.89
C GLN A 308 -14.23 21.74 14.68
N CYS A 309 -14.41 22.44 13.55
CA CYS A 309 -13.55 22.31 12.37
C CYS A 309 -12.09 22.65 12.69
N THR A 310 -11.86 23.70 13.48
CA THR A 310 -10.51 24.11 13.89
C THR A 310 -9.86 23.06 14.81
N ALA A 311 -10.60 22.55 15.79
CA ALA A 311 -10.13 21.52 16.70
C ALA A 311 -9.71 20.25 15.95
N PHE A 312 -10.56 19.77 15.03
CA PHE A 312 -10.24 18.63 14.18
C PHE A 312 -9.06 18.93 13.24
N PHE A 313 -9.04 20.09 12.59
CA PHE A 313 -7.96 20.43 11.65
C PHE A 313 -6.58 20.38 12.30
N ARG A 314 -6.46 20.77 13.57
CA ARG A 314 -5.20 20.61 14.35
C ARG A 314 -4.74 19.14 14.44
N LYS A 315 -5.67 18.20 14.64
CA LYS A 315 -5.37 16.75 14.66
C LYS A 315 -4.95 16.26 13.27
N LEU A 316 -5.63 16.73 12.23
CA LEU A 316 -5.32 16.33 10.86
C LEU A 316 -3.94 16.85 10.40
N VAL A 317 -3.57 18.08 10.75
CA VAL A 317 -2.24 18.63 10.47
C VAL A 317 -1.15 17.83 11.19
N TRP A 318 -1.39 17.44 12.45
CA TRP A 318 -0.48 16.56 13.18
C TRP A 318 -0.30 15.22 12.45
N LEU A 319 -1.40 14.56 12.03
CA LEU A 319 -1.32 13.28 11.31
C LEU A 319 -0.61 13.43 9.96
N THR A 320 -0.89 14.51 9.22
CA THR A 320 -0.21 14.81 7.95
C THR A 320 1.29 15.08 8.15
N THR A 321 1.67 15.63 9.31
CA THR A 321 3.08 15.77 9.70
C THR A 321 3.72 14.40 9.93
N GLN A 322 3.02 13.46 10.57
CA GLN A 322 3.51 12.08 10.70
C GLN A 322 3.70 11.42 9.32
N MET A 323 2.73 11.57 8.41
CA MET A 323 2.84 11.11 7.02
C MET A 323 4.08 11.70 6.32
N LYS A 324 4.33 13.01 6.48
CA LYS A 324 5.53 13.67 5.92
C LYS A 324 6.83 13.07 6.48
N ASN A 325 6.89 12.82 7.79
CA ASN A 325 8.10 12.33 8.45
C ASN A 325 8.50 10.92 7.99
N GLU A 326 7.56 10.18 7.40
CA GLU A 326 7.81 8.88 6.78
C GLU A 326 8.49 8.95 5.40
N ILE A 327 8.68 10.15 4.84
CA ILE A 327 9.47 10.36 3.63
C ILE A 327 10.95 10.10 3.96
N PRO A 328 11.62 9.14 3.27
CA PRO A 328 13.03 8.89 3.50
C PRO A 328 13.88 10.15 3.23
N PRO A 329 14.91 10.43 4.04
CA PRO A 329 15.84 11.52 3.75
C PRO A 329 16.51 11.30 2.38
N ARG A 330 16.67 12.37 1.60
CA ARG A 330 17.33 12.30 0.29
C ARG A 330 18.79 11.85 0.46
N ILE A 331 19.10 10.61 0.09
CA ILE A 331 20.48 10.16 -0.08
C ILE A 331 21.05 10.90 -1.29
N ASN A 332 22.04 11.77 -1.06
CA ASN A 332 22.62 12.62 -2.09
C ASN A 332 23.66 11.80 -2.90
N TYR A 333 23.19 11.00 -3.86
CA TYR A 333 24.01 10.09 -4.67
C TYR A 333 25.14 10.78 -5.48
N HIS A 334 25.12 12.11 -5.62
CA HIS A 334 26.13 12.85 -6.37
C HIS A 334 27.48 13.06 -5.65
N LYS A 335 27.58 12.80 -4.33
CA LYS A 335 28.87 12.91 -3.61
C LYS A 335 29.75 11.64 -3.71
N LYS A 336 29.17 10.44 -3.87
CA LYS A 336 29.95 9.19 -3.94
C LYS A 336 30.74 9.02 -5.24
N ARG A 337 30.29 9.61 -6.36
CA ARG A 337 30.99 9.52 -7.67
C ARG A 337 32.29 10.32 -7.74
N ALA A 338 32.48 11.34 -6.90
CA ALA A 338 33.72 12.12 -6.88
C ALA A 338 34.87 11.39 -6.17
N ASN A 339 34.56 10.44 -5.27
CA ASN A 339 35.55 9.70 -4.49
C ASN A 339 35.92 8.34 -5.10
N HIS A 340 35.36 7.98 -6.26
CA HIS A 340 35.61 6.72 -6.96
C HIS A 340 36.00 6.96 -8.43
N LEU A 341 36.79 8.00 -8.70
CA LEU A 341 37.60 8.03 -9.91
C LEU A 341 38.83 7.14 -9.67
N PRO A 342 39.05 6.08 -10.47
CA PRO A 342 40.27 5.30 -10.37
C PRO A 342 41.46 6.20 -10.70
N ALA A 343 42.49 6.16 -9.84
CA ALA A 343 43.75 6.84 -10.07
C ALA A 343 44.25 6.56 -11.49
N THR A 344 44.57 7.64 -12.22
CA THR A 344 45.11 7.57 -13.57
C THR A 344 46.37 6.71 -13.59
N ARG A 345 46.49 5.97 -14.69
CA ARG A 345 47.46 4.89 -14.93
C ARG A 345 48.87 5.45 -15.18
N GLU A 346 49.44 6.21 -14.24
CA GLU A 346 50.82 6.72 -14.34
C GLU A 346 51.68 6.48 -13.09
N GLU A 347 51.13 6.07 -11.94
CA GLU A 347 51.91 5.87 -10.71
C GLU A 347 52.47 4.46 -10.48
N LYS A 348 52.32 3.52 -11.43
CA LYS A 348 52.77 2.11 -11.25
C LYS A 348 54.14 1.76 -11.85
N ASN A 349 54.92 2.73 -12.33
CA ASN A 349 56.23 2.45 -12.96
C ASN A 349 57.46 2.99 -12.22
N ALA A 350 57.35 3.37 -10.95
CA ALA A 350 58.51 3.86 -10.18
C ALA A 350 59.23 2.78 -9.33
N ASP A 351 58.61 1.65 -9.02
CA ASP A 351 59.15 0.71 -8.01
C ASP A 351 59.74 -0.58 -8.60
N ASN A 352 60.44 -0.50 -9.74
CA ASN A 352 61.15 -1.68 -10.25
C ASN A 352 62.49 -1.34 -10.94
N ILE A 353 63.33 -0.55 -10.26
CA ILE A 353 64.80 -0.58 -10.44
C ILE A 353 65.46 -0.32 -9.08
N MET A 354 65.81 -1.38 -8.36
CA MET A 354 67.06 -1.51 -7.58
C MET A 354 67.43 -2.98 -7.44
#